data_AF-A0AAU5YN66-F1
#
_entry.id   AF-A0AAU5YN66-F1
#
_cell.length_a   1.000
_cell.length_b   1.000
_cell.length_c   1.000
_cell.angle_alpha   90.00
_cell.angle_beta   90.00
_cell.angle_gamma   90.00
#
_symmetry.space_group_name_H-M   'P 1'
#
loop_
_entity.id
_entity.type
_entity.pdbx_description
1 polymer ?
#
loop_
_entity_poly.entity_id
_entity_poly.type
_entity_poly.pdbx_seq_one_letter_code
_entity_poly.pdbx_strand_id
1 'polypeptide(L)' 'MSHYIIADASTINVSWHKSSASGANGDCVELAHYQGVIAVRDSKVPRGPAILYPRAGITALIAGIKAGEFDRFTHDR' A
#
# COMPACT_ATOMS: atom_id res chain seq x y z
N MET A 1 1.59 -20.56 8.04
CA MET A 1 1.56 -19.28 8.77
C MET A 1 1.25 -18.19 7.76
N SER A 2 0.11 -17.53 7.87
CA SER A 2 -0.26 -16.38 7.06
C SER A 2 0.65 -15.20 7.43
N HIS A 3 1.81 -15.09 6.77
CA HIS A 3 2.68 -13.95 6.94
C HIS A 3 1.99 -12.74 6.32
N TYR A 4 1.48 -11.85 7.17
CA TYR A 4 0.86 -10.59 6.75
C TYR A 4 1.90 -9.54 6.34
N ILE A 5 3.18 -9.84 6.54
CA ILE A 5 4.32 -8.97 6.25
C ILE A 5 5.45 -9.80 5.62
N ILE A 6 6.04 -9.25 4.56
CA ILE A 6 7.34 -9.69 4.02
C ILE A 6 8.36 -8.63 4.46
N ALA A 7 9.40 -9.05 5.18
CA ALA A 7 10.34 -8.11 5.82
C ALA A 7 11.15 -7.28 4.81
N ASP A 8 11.48 -7.87 3.66
CA ASP A 8 12.20 -7.19 2.57
C ASP A 8 11.37 -7.27 1.29
N ALA A 9 10.71 -6.15 0.95
CA ALA A 9 9.86 -6.03 -0.22
C ALA A 9 10.62 -6.19 -1.55
N SER A 10 11.96 -6.05 -1.57
CA SER A 10 12.76 -6.25 -2.78
C SER A 10 12.87 -7.72 -3.19
N THR A 11 12.55 -8.64 -2.26
CA THR A 11 12.46 -10.08 -2.55
C THR A 11 11.19 -10.47 -3.31
N ILE A 12 10.23 -9.56 -3.42
CA ILE A 12 8.95 -9.78 -4.12
C ILE A 12 9.13 -9.45 -5.60
N ASN A 13 9.22 -10.48 -6.44
CA ASN A 13 9.37 -10.31 -7.88
C ASN A 13 8.03 -10.01 -8.56
N VAL A 14 7.62 -8.74 -8.54
CA VAL A 14 6.35 -8.23 -9.06
C VAL A 14 6.52 -6.85 -9.70
N SER A 15 5.54 -6.43 -10.51
CA SER A 15 5.46 -5.07 -11.02
C SER A 15 4.84 -4.15 -9.98
N TRP A 16 5.65 -3.24 -9.42
CA TRP A 16 5.20 -2.23 -8.47
C TRP A 16 4.58 -1.03 -9.18
N HIS A 17 3.39 -0.63 -8.74
CA HIS A 17 2.66 0.52 -9.24
C HIS A 17 2.67 1.63 -8.18
N LYS A 18 3.30 2.76 -8.54
CA LYS A 18 3.36 3.94 -7.69
C LYS A 18 2.07 4.74 -7.77
N SER A 19 1.59 5.25 -6.63
CA SER A 19 0.43 6.14 -6.59
C SER A 19 0.65 7.40 -7.46
N SER A 20 -0.36 7.83 -8.22
CA SER A 20 -0.30 9.09 -8.97
C SER A 20 -0.36 10.33 -8.07
N ALA A 21 -0.76 10.19 -6.81
CA ALA A 21 -0.71 11.25 -5.81
C ALA A 21 0.72 11.54 -5.31
N SER A 22 1.71 10.77 -5.76
CA SER A 22 3.13 11.03 -5.50
C SER A 22 3.59 12.35 -6.12
N GLY A 23 3.87 13.34 -5.28
CA GLY A 23 4.48 14.59 -5.71
C GLY A 23 6.00 14.50 -5.91
N ALA A 24 6.60 15.58 -6.43
CA ALA A 24 8.03 15.71 -6.72
C ALA A 24 8.95 15.56 -5.49
N ASN A 25 8.40 15.72 -4.28
CA ASN A 25 9.15 15.61 -3.02
C ASN A 25 9.22 14.16 -2.47
N GLY A 26 8.76 13.17 -3.24
CA GLY A 26 9.30 11.81 -3.13
C GLY A 26 8.74 10.91 -2.04
N ASP A 27 7.45 11.00 -1.70
CA ASP A 27 6.87 10.17 -0.63
C ASP A 27 5.55 9.55 -1.08
N CYS A 28 5.54 8.27 -1.46
CA CYS A 28 4.27 7.62 -1.80
C CYS A 28 4.30 6.10 -1.80
N VAL A 29 3.12 5.56 -1.60
CA VAL A 29 2.87 4.14 -1.51
C VAL A 29 2.97 3.47 -2.88
N GLU A 30 3.56 2.29 -2.91
CA GLU A 30 3.59 1.39 -4.07
C GLU A 30 2.75 0.14 -3.78
N LEU A 31 1.98 -0.29 -4.77
CA LEU A 31 1.13 -1.48 -4.69
C LEU A 31 1.48 -2.46 -5.80
N ALA A 32 1.39 -3.76 -5.50
CA ALA A 32 1.58 -4.81 -6.48
C ALA A 32 0.69 -6.02 -6.22
N HIS A 33 0.28 -6.71 -7.29
CA HIS A 33 -0.37 -8.01 -7.16
C HIS A 33 0.69 -9.07 -6.79
N TYR A 34 0.45 -9.82 -5.72
CA TYR A 34 1.35 -10.87 -5.26
C TYR A 34 0.54 -12.07 -4.77
N GLN A 35 0.68 -13.24 -5.40
CA GLN A 35 0.07 -14.51 -4.95
C GLN A 35 -1.41 -14.42 -4.52
N GLY A 36 -2.22 -13.66 -5.26
CA GLY A 36 -3.67 -13.49 -4.97
C GLY A 36 -4.00 -12.38 -3.95
N VAL A 37 -3.01 -11.80 -3.29
CA VAL A 37 -3.11 -10.65 -2.39
C VAL A 37 -2.52 -9.38 -3.03
N ILE A 38 -2.61 -8.27 -2.33
CA ILE A 38 -2.00 -7.00 -2.70
C ILE A 38 -0.87 -6.71 -1.72
N ALA A 39 0.35 -6.60 -2.24
CA ALA A 39 1.50 -6.13 -1.48
C ALA A 39 1.53 -4.60 -1.51
N VAL A 40 1.76 -3.99 -0.36
CA VAL A 40 1.85 -2.54 -0.17
C VAL A 40 3.19 -2.22 0.49
N ARG A 41 3.97 -1.31 -0.09
CA ARG A 41 5.25 -0.87 0.49
C ARG A 41 5.41 0.65 0.42
N ASP A 42 6.37 1.15 1.20
CA ASP A 42 6.87 2.51 1.07
C ASP A 42 7.87 2.59 -0.10
N SER A 43 7.60 3.42 -1.10
CA SER A 43 8.52 3.62 -2.23
C SER A 43 9.88 4.16 -1.80
N LYS A 44 9.98 4.84 -0.66
CA LYS A 44 11.26 5.37 -0.15
C LYS A 44 12.13 4.32 0.49
N VAL A 45 11.54 3.21 0.90
CA VAL A 45 12.27 2.09 1.51
C VAL A 45 11.95 0.80 0.75
N PRO A 46 12.41 0.63 -0.53
CA PRO A 46 12.06 -0.54 -1.34
C PRO A 46 12.56 -1.87 -0.77
N ARG A 47 13.54 -1.84 0.14
CA ARG A 47 14.07 -2.99 0.91
C ARG A 47 13.44 -3.13 2.30
N GLY A 48 12.52 -2.25 2.64
CA GLY A 48 11.75 -2.30 3.88
C GLY A 48 10.59 -3.29 3.77
N PRO A 49 9.74 -3.37 4.80
CA PRO A 49 8.65 -4.33 4.83
C PRO A 49 7.58 -4.03 3.78
N ALA A 50 7.04 -5.07 3.17
CA ALA A 50 5.78 -5.03 2.45
C ALA A 50 4.66 -5.66 3.30
N ILE A 51 3.53 -4.97 3.40
CA ILE A 51 2.34 -5.47 4.07
C ILE A 51 1.44 -6.14 3.02
N LEU A 52 0.95 -7.34 3.32
CA LEU A 52 0.11 -8.12 2.43
C LEU A 52 -1.36 -7.98 2.83
N TYR A 53 -2.19 -7.45 1.94
CA TYR A 53 -3.62 -7.29 2.16
C TYR A 53 -4.43 -8.23 1.26
N PRO A 54 -5.47 -8.90 1.79
CA PRO A 54 -6.48 -9.52 0.95
C PRO A 54 -7.08 -8.50 -0.01
N ARG A 55 -7.41 -8.93 -1.24
CA ARG A 55 -8.01 -8.04 -2.26
C ARG A 55 -9.26 -7.34 -1.74
N ALA A 56 -10.13 -8.06 -1.03
CA ALA A 56 -11.33 -7.51 -0.42
C ALA A 56 -11.03 -6.39 0.58
N GLY A 57 -9.92 -6.50 1.34
CA GLY A 57 -9.47 -5.46 2.26
C GLY A 57 -9.05 -4.17 1.54
N ILE A 58 -8.28 -4.29 0.45
CA ILE A 58 -7.93 -3.14 -0.39
C ILE A 58 -9.16 -2.52 -1.06
N THR A 59 -10.11 -3.34 -1.54
CA THR A 59 -11.36 -2.84 -2.10
C THR A 59 -12.16 -2.01 -1.09
N ALA A 60 -12.32 -2.52 0.13
CA ALA A 60 -13.02 -1.81 1.20
C ALA A 60 -12.28 -0.52 1.60
N LEU A 61 -10.95 -0.58 1.73
CA LEU A 61 -10.13 0.59 2.05
C LEU A 61 -10.29 1.70 1.00
N ILE A 62 -10.21 1.37 -0.29
CA ILE A 62 -10.39 2.34 -1.38
C ILE A 62 -11.80 2.93 -1.35
N ALA A 63 -12.82 2.12 -1.07
CA ALA A 63 -14.19 2.60 -0.96
C ALA A 63 -14.34 3.60 0.19
N GLY A 64 -13.82 3.31 1.39
CA GLY A 64 -13.87 4.20 2.53
C GLY A 64 -13.08 5.50 2.32
N ILE A 65 -11.91 5.42 1.69
CA ILE A 65 -11.13 6.62 1.30
C ILE A 65 -11.95 7.51 0.36
N LYS A 66 -12.58 6.94 -0.67
CA LYS A 66 -13.42 7.70 -1.61
C LYS A 66 -14.67 8.29 -0.96
N ALA A 67 -15.19 7.64 0.09
CA ALA A 67 -16.33 8.12 0.87
C ALA A 67 -15.95 9.18 1.91
N GLY A 68 -14.66 9.52 2.05
CA GLY A 68 -14.19 10.51 3.03
C GLY A 68 -14.19 9.99 4.49
N GLU A 69 -14.30 8.68 4.70
CA GLU A 69 -14.35 8.08 6.06
C GLU A 69 -13.11 8.42 6.90
N PHE A 70 -12.01 8.76 6.23
CA PHE A 70 -10.72 9.07 6.85
C PHE A 70 -10.38 10.57 6.87
N ASP A 71 -11.25 11.46 6.40
CA ASP A 71 -10.97 12.91 6.32
C ASP A 71 -10.74 13.56 7.69
N ARG A 72 -11.30 12.97 8.75
CA ARG A 72 -11.03 13.32 10.15
C ARG A 72 -9.56 13.23 10.55
N PHE A 73 -8.73 12.51 9.80
CA PHE A 73 -7.29 12.41 10.07
C PHE A 73 -6.47 13.47 9.33
N THR A 74 -7.08 14.23 8.42
CA THR A 74 -6.43 15.30 7.65
C THR A 74 -6.99 16.68 7.95
N HIS A 75 -8.16 16.75 8.59
CA HIS A 75 -8.79 17.99 9.05
C HIS A 75 -8.83 17.98 10.57
N ASP A 76 -8.08 18.89 11.18
CA ASP A 76 -8.08 19.13 12.62
C ASP A 76 -9.47 19.67 13.03
N ARG A 77 -10.19 18.91 13.85
CA ARG A 77 -11.30 19.42 14.66
C ARG A 77 -10.98 19.16 16.11
#